data_AF-A0A819DKD7-F1
#
_entry.id   AF-A0A819DKD7-F1
#
_cell.length_a   1.000
_cell.length_b   1.000
_cell.length_c   1.000
_cell.angle_alpha   90.00
_cell.angle_beta   90.00
_cell.angle_gamma   90.00
#
_symmetry.space_group_name_H-M   'P 1'
#
loop_
_entity.id
_entity.type
_entity.pdbx_description
1 polymer ?
#
loop_
_entity_poly.entity_id
_entity_poly.type
_entity_poly.pdbx_seq_one_letter_code
_entity_poly.pdbx_strand_id
1 'polypeptide(L)'
;SLGTLPQLERLNEIRSMIPSNALYINPEVGINRFSRIDQLIFRCAIEESVEVAAINDPFIPVDYMAYLVQYDSTYGKFKDAEYIVELTGVFTTIDQCQSHLQAGAKKVVITVSSADVPR
;
A
#
# COMPACT_ATOMS: atom_id res chain seq x y z
N SER A 1 2.13 -26.91 23.20
CA SER A 1 1.51 -26.30 22.01
C SER A 1 2.04 -24.89 21.88
N LEU A 2 2.10 -24.30 20.67
CA LEU A 2 2.62 -22.93 20.42
C LEU A 2 2.00 -21.84 21.33
N GLY A 3 0.88 -22.13 22.01
CA GLY A 3 0.13 -21.22 22.85
C GLY A 3 0.82 -20.74 24.13
N THR A 4 1.92 -21.35 24.58
CA THR A 4 2.57 -21.01 25.87
C THR A 4 3.86 -20.18 25.76
N LEU A 5 4.41 -19.98 24.55
CA LEU A 5 5.66 -19.23 24.38
C LEU A 5 5.42 -17.70 24.44
N PRO A 6 6.37 -16.91 24.99
CA PRO A 6 6.40 -15.46 24.83
C PRO A 6 6.42 -15.05 23.34
N GLN A 7 5.84 -13.89 23.00
CA GLN A 7 5.72 -13.42 21.60
C GLN A 7 7.08 -13.37 20.86
N LEU A 8 8.15 -12.97 21.56
CA LEU A 8 9.47 -12.87 20.97
C LEU A 8 10.06 -14.24 20.59
N GLU A 9 9.83 -15.27 21.39
CA GLU A 9 10.29 -16.64 21.09
C GLU A 9 9.54 -17.23 19.90
N ARG A 10 8.22 -16.99 19.82
CA ARG A 10 7.42 -17.37 18.63
C ARG A 10 7.93 -16.69 17.36
N LEU A 11 8.30 -15.42 17.46
CA LEU A 11 8.83 -14.67 16.31
C LEU A 11 10.16 -15.25 15.83
N ASN A 12 11.04 -15.65 16.75
CA ASN A 12 12.32 -16.26 16.42
C ASN A 12 12.16 -17.66 15.81
N GLU A 13 11.19 -18.43 16.28
CA GLU A 13 10.84 -19.74 15.72
C GLU A 13 10.27 -19.61 14.29
N ILE A 14 9.39 -18.64 14.04
CA ILE A 14 8.90 -18.37 12.68
C ILE A 14 10.05 -17.96 11.76
N ARG A 15 10.96 -17.10 12.23
CA ARG A 15 12.12 -16.65 11.45
C ARG A 15 13.07 -17.78 11.09
N SER A 16 13.23 -18.80 11.95
CA SER A 16 14.09 -19.95 11.66
C SER A 16 13.49 -20.94 10.66
N MET A 17 12.17 -20.88 10.44
CA MET A 17 11.47 -21.67 9.43
C MET A 17 11.55 -21.07 8.02
N ILE A 18 11.96 -19.81 7.89
CA ILE A 18 12.13 -19.13 6.61
C ILE A 18 13.56 -19.38 6.12
N PRO A 19 13.77 -19.97 4.92
CA PRO A 19 15.10 -20.21 4.38
C PRO A 19 15.92 -18.92 4.32
N SER A 20 17.15 -18.94 4.80
CA SER A 20 18.04 -17.76 4.86
C SER A 20 18.41 -17.20 3.48
N ASN A 21 18.24 -17.98 2.42
CA ASN A 21 18.35 -17.56 1.02
C ASN A 21 17.05 -16.98 0.43
N ALA A 22 15.95 -16.94 1.19
CA ALA A 22 14.74 -16.20 0.87
C ALA A 22 14.79 -14.74 1.37
N LEU A 23 15.87 -14.36 2.06
CA LEU A 23 16.18 -12.98 2.43
C LEU A 23 17.10 -12.37 1.36
N TYR A 24 16.78 -11.17 0.88
CA TYR A 24 17.51 -10.37 -0.12
C TYR A 24 17.20 -10.60 -1.60
N ILE A 25 15.92 -10.48 -1.91
CA ILE A 25 15.45 -9.69 -3.05
C ILE A 25 14.43 -8.74 -2.44
N ASN A 26 14.42 -7.44 -2.78
CA ASN A 26 13.40 -6.50 -2.30
C ASN A 26 12.04 -7.21 -2.38
N PRO A 27 11.41 -7.61 -1.26
CA PRO A 27 10.28 -8.50 -1.33
C PRO A 27 9.13 -7.69 -1.92
N GLU A 28 8.77 -8.02 -3.15
CA GLU A 28 7.55 -7.54 -3.78
C GLU A 28 6.37 -8.10 -2.96
N VAL A 29 5.79 -7.26 -2.10
CA VAL A 29 4.66 -7.65 -1.24
C VAL A 29 3.40 -7.65 -2.08
N GLY A 30 2.74 -8.81 -2.19
CA GLY A 30 1.39 -8.92 -2.72
C GLY A 30 0.36 -8.88 -1.59
N ILE A 31 -0.65 -8.02 -1.71
CA ILE A 31 -1.77 -7.94 -0.77
C ILE A 31 -3.02 -8.49 -1.45
N ASN A 32 -3.52 -9.63 -0.96
CA ASN A 32 -4.74 -10.26 -1.47
C ASN A 32 -5.92 -9.96 -0.53
N ARG A 33 -6.46 -8.74 -0.68
CA ARG A 33 -7.60 -8.04 -0.03
C ARG A 33 -7.19 -6.62 0.39
N PHE A 34 -8.15 -5.81 0.82
CA PHE A 34 -7.87 -4.48 1.37
C PHE A 34 -8.59 -4.19 2.69
N SER A 35 -8.51 -5.15 3.61
CA SER A 35 -9.09 -5.06 4.95
C SER A 35 -8.33 -4.09 5.85
N ARG A 36 -8.81 -3.92 7.08
CA ARG A 36 -8.19 -3.07 8.10
C ARG A 36 -6.71 -3.40 8.35
N ILE A 37 -6.37 -4.68 8.38
CA ILE A 37 -4.98 -5.13 8.62
C ILE A 37 -4.14 -4.85 7.37
N ASP A 38 -4.69 -5.09 6.19
CA ASP A 38 -4.00 -4.89 4.92
C ASP A 38 -3.69 -3.40 4.67
N GLN A 39 -4.61 -2.50 5.05
CA GLN A 39 -4.38 -1.05 5.06
C GLN A 39 -3.18 -0.67 5.93
N LEU A 40 -3.05 -1.29 7.12
CA LEU A 40 -1.92 -1.04 8.02
C LEU A 40 -0.62 -1.62 7.49
N ILE A 41 -0.65 -2.83 6.94
CA ILE A 41 0.52 -3.44 6.28
C ILE A 41 0.98 -2.54 5.13
N PHE A 42 0.05 -2.02 4.33
CA PHE A 42 0.37 -1.10 3.24
C PHE A 42 1.00 0.21 3.74
N ARG A 43 0.46 0.79 4.81
CA ARG A 43 1.05 1.99 5.45
C ARG A 43 2.45 1.72 5.99
N CYS A 44 2.66 0.61 6.69
CA CYS A 44 3.98 0.19 7.17
C CYS A 44 4.95 -0.07 6.01
N ALA A 45 4.50 -0.67 4.91
CA ALA A 45 5.34 -0.91 3.75
C ALA A 45 5.83 0.41 3.15
N ILE A 46 4.97 1.43 3.06
CA ILE A 46 5.38 2.77 2.62
C ILE A 46 6.41 3.40 3.57
N GLU A 47 6.16 3.36 4.89
CA GLU A 47 7.05 3.95 5.90
C GLU A 47 8.44 3.26 5.91
N GLU A 48 8.48 1.95 5.70
CA GLU A 48 9.70 1.13 5.71
C GLU A 48 10.34 0.99 4.32
N SER A 49 9.84 1.71 3.30
CA SER A 49 10.33 1.64 1.91
C SER A 49 10.30 0.23 1.30
N VAL A 50 9.29 -0.56 1.65
CA VAL A 50 9.00 -1.88 1.07
C VAL A 50 8.06 -1.73 -0.11
N GLU A 51 8.42 -2.32 -1.24
CA GLU A 51 7.61 -2.29 -2.46
C GLU A 51 6.41 -3.23 -2.36
N VAL A 52 5.20 -2.69 -2.57
CA VAL A 52 3.97 -3.47 -2.70
C VAL A 52 3.65 -3.61 -4.18
N ALA A 53 3.90 -4.80 -4.74
CA ALA A 53 3.82 -5.03 -6.18
C ALA A 53 2.37 -5.15 -6.69
N ALA A 54 1.44 -5.61 -5.85
CA ALA A 54 0.05 -5.74 -6.23
C ALA A 54 -0.90 -5.71 -5.02
N ILE A 55 -2.07 -5.10 -5.22
CA ILE A 55 -3.22 -5.19 -4.31
C ILE A 55 -4.41 -5.71 -5.12
N ASN A 56 -5.07 -6.74 -4.62
CA ASN A 56 -6.27 -7.30 -5.24
C ASN A 56 -7.40 -7.41 -4.22
N ASP A 57 -8.49 -6.66 -4.41
CA ASP A 57 -9.75 -6.87 -3.69
C ASP A 57 -10.95 -6.69 -4.65
N PRO A 58 -11.76 -7.74 -4.90
CA PRO A 58 -12.86 -7.65 -5.86
C PRO A 58 -14.06 -6.84 -5.35
N PHE A 59 -14.07 -6.44 -4.07
CA PHE A 59 -15.20 -5.76 -3.44
C PHE A 59 -14.91 -4.28 -3.12
N ILE A 60 -13.65 -3.86 -3.22
CA ILE A 60 -13.22 -2.50 -2.87
C ILE A 60 -12.65 -1.86 -4.14
N PRO A 61 -13.27 -0.80 -4.67
CA PRO A 61 -12.73 -0.09 -5.82
C PRO A 61 -11.47 0.71 -5.43
N VAL A 62 -10.61 0.97 -6.41
CA VAL A 62 -9.27 1.54 -6.20
C VAL A 62 -9.30 2.93 -5.54
N ASP A 63 -10.27 3.77 -5.90
CA ASP A 63 -10.46 5.10 -5.32
C ASP A 63 -10.75 5.00 -3.81
N TYR A 64 -11.56 4.02 -3.45
CA TYR A 64 -11.89 3.76 -2.07
C TYR A 64 -10.71 3.14 -1.30
N MET A 65 -9.88 2.30 -1.93
CA MET A 65 -8.61 1.86 -1.34
C MET A 65 -7.69 3.04 -1.03
N ALA A 66 -7.50 3.96 -1.99
CA ALA A 66 -6.68 5.15 -1.79
C ALA A 66 -7.20 6.02 -0.63
N TYR A 67 -8.52 6.20 -0.55
CA TYR A 67 -9.16 6.87 0.58
C TYR A 67 -8.86 6.18 1.92
N LEU A 68 -8.98 4.85 1.99
CA LEU A 68 -8.75 4.07 3.22
C LEU A 68 -7.28 4.08 3.67
N VAL A 69 -6.33 4.24 2.75
CA VAL A 69 -4.92 4.49 3.10
C VAL A 69 -4.75 5.88 3.70
N GLN A 70 -5.32 6.89 3.05
CA GLN A 70 -5.15 8.29 3.44
C GLN A 70 -5.86 8.63 4.76
N TYR A 71 -7.03 8.06 5.00
CA TYR A 71 -7.91 8.43 6.11
C TYR A 71 -8.27 7.23 6.96
N ASP A 72 -7.77 7.24 8.19
CA ASP A 72 -7.94 6.18 9.16
C ASP A 72 -8.52 6.73 10.46
N SER A 73 -9.62 6.18 10.95
CA SER A 73 -10.31 6.66 12.16
C SER A 73 -9.56 6.35 13.46
N THR A 74 -8.64 5.39 13.45
CA THR A 74 -7.85 4.97 14.61
C THR A 74 -6.48 5.64 14.64
N TYR A 75 -5.81 5.67 13.49
CA TYR A 75 -4.43 6.13 13.33
C TYR A 75 -4.31 7.50 12.67
N GLY A 76 -5.44 8.14 12.35
CA GLY A 76 -5.50 9.46 11.74
C GLY A 76 -5.08 9.48 10.27
N LYS A 77 -4.99 10.69 9.71
CA LYS A 77 -4.54 10.89 8.32
C LYS A 77 -3.13 10.32 8.14
N PHE A 78 -2.91 9.51 7.10
CA PHE A 78 -1.59 9.04 6.74
C PHE A 78 -0.72 10.24 6.34
N LYS A 79 0.35 10.46 7.09
CA LYS A 79 1.34 11.51 6.83
C LYS A 79 2.33 10.92 5.83
N ASP A 80 2.66 11.68 4.78
CA ASP A 80 3.75 11.38 3.83
C ASP A 80 3.45 10.49 2.61
N ALA A 81 2.20 10.44 2.12
CA ALA A 81 1.93 9.89 0.79
C ALA A 81 2.46 10.81 -0.33
N GLU A 82 3.74 10.65 -0.67
CA GLU A 82 4.42 11.47 -1.69
C GLU A 82 4.02 11.10 -3.13
N TYR A 83 3.63 9.84 -3.38
CA TYR A 83 3.27 9.35 -4.71
C TYR A 83 1.87 8.75 -4.69
N ILE A 84 1.01 9.20 -5.59
CA ILE A 84 -0.35 8.69 -5.79
C ILE A 84 -0.40 7.95 -7.11
N VAL A 85 -0.91 6.72 -7.12
CA VAL A 85 -1.14 5.96 -8.34
C VAL A 85 -2.64 5.96 -8.62
N GLU A 86 -3.03 6.54 -9.75
CA GLU A 86 -4.41 6.73 -10.17
C GLU A 86 -4.81 5.65 -11.18
N LEU A 87 -5.51 4.62 -10.68
CA LEU A 87 -5.92 3.45 -11.48
C LEU A 87 -7.44 3.33 -11.66
N THR A 88 -8.21 4.33 -11.21
CA THR A 88 -9.68 4.24 -11.14
C THR A 88 -10.35 4.43 -12.50
N GLY A 89 -9.68 5.10 -13.44
CA GLY A 89 -10.30 5.54 -14.69
C GLY A 89 -11.22 6.75 -14.53
N VAL A 90 -11.37 7.30 -13.33
CA VAL A 90 -12.22 8.46 -13.04
C VAL A 90 -11.45 9.76 -13.19
N PHE A 91 -10.23 9.82 -12.63
CA PHE A 91 -9.32 10.95 -12.78
C PHE A 91 -8.25 10.58 -13.81
N THR A 92 -8.50 10.89 -15.07
CA THR A 92 -7.65 10.48 -16.21
C THR A 92 -6.84 11.62 -16.80
N THR A 93 -7.08 12.85 -16.34
CA THR A 93 -6.35 14.04 -16.78
C THR A 93 -5.47 14.64 -15.70
N ILE A 94 -4.46 15.41 -16.10
CA ILE A 94 -3.56 16.11 -15.18
C ILE A 94 -4.36 17.03 -14.25
N ASP A 95 -5.33 17.77 -14.79
CA ASP A 95 -6.18 18.68 -14.03
C ASP A 95 -7.06 17.95 -13.01
N GLN A 96 -7.64 16.82 -13.41
CA GLN A 96 -8.44 15.98 -12.52
C GLN A 96 -7.63 15.47 -11.32
N CYS A 97 -6.34 15.25 -11.50
CA CYS A 97 -5.43 14.80 -10.45
C CYS A 97 -4.80 15.93 -9.60
N GLN A 98 -5.08 17.21 -9.88
CA GLN A 98 -4.52 18.32 -9.09
C GLN A 98 -4.91 18.28 -7.61
N SER A 99 -6.10 17.77 -7.29
CA SER A 99 -6.57 17.62 -5.92
C SER A 99 -5.64 16.73 -5.08
N HIS A 100 -5.05 15.69 -5.67
CA HIS A 100 -4.08 14.81 -5.02
C HIS A 100 -2.78 15.57 -4.68
N LEU A 101 -2.31 16.43 -5.58
CA LEU A 101 -1.11 17.26 -5.36
C LEU A 101 -1.35 18.31 -4.26
N GLN A 102 -2.52 18.97 -4.29
CA GLN A 102 -2.92 19.93 -3.25
C GLN A 102 -3.09 19.27 -1.87
N ALA A 103 -3.48 18.00 -1.84
CA ALA A 103 -3.60 17.22 -0.61
C ALA A 103 -2.25 16.81 0.01
N GLY A 104 -1.15 17.04 -0.72
CA GLY A 104 0.23 16.82 -0.26
C GLY A 104 1.05 15.84 -1.09
N ALA A 105 0.49 15.24 -2.16
CA ALA A 105 1.26 14.37 -3.03
C ALA A 105 2.31 15.18 -3.82
N LYS A 106 3.51 14.62 -3.97
CA LYS A 106 4.56 15.18 -4.83
C LYS A 106 4.39 14.78 -6.28
N LYS A 107 3.82 13.60 -6.55
CA LYS A 107 3.62 13.09 -7.91
C LYS A 107 2.39 12.20 -8.00
N VAL A 108 1.71 12.26 -9.13
CA VAL A 108 0.59 11.37 -9.48
C VAL A 108 0.98 10.56 -10.71
N VAL A 109 0.80 9.25 -10.66
CA VAL A 109 1.05 8.31 -11.76
C VAL A 109 -0.30 7.79 -12.23
N ILE A 110 -0.74 8.22 -13.41
CA ILE A 110 -1.98 7.73 -14.03
C ILE A 110 -1.65 6.48 -14.84
N THR A 111 -2.21 5.33 -14.46
CA THR A 111 -1.90 4.03 -15.10
C THR A 111 -3.01 3.55 -16.04
N VAL A 112 -4.07 4.35 -16.16
CA VAL A 112 -5.19 4.16 -17.08
C VAL A 112 -5.01 5.03 -18.32
N SER A 113 -5.81 4.78 -19.36
CA SER A 113 -5.78 5.60 -20.57
C SER A 113 -6.03 7.07 -20.23
N SER A 114 -5.05 7.92 -20.52
CA SER A 114 -5.10 9.37 -20.31
C SER A 114 -5.01 10.09 -21.65
N ALA A 115 -5.70 11.21 -21.76
CA ALA A 115 -5.72 12.04 -22.97
C ALA A 115 -4.55 13.04 -23.03
N ASP A 116 -3.97 13.38 -21.89
CA ASP A 116 -3.05 14.52 -21.73
C ASP A 116 -1.78 14.16 -20.95
N VAL A 117 -1.68 12.97 -20.36
CA VAL A 117 -0.41 12.45 -19.82
C VAL A 117 0.49 11.99 -20.98
N PRO A 118 1.72 12.52 -21.09
CA PRO A 118 2.70 12.06 -22.09
C PRO A 118 3.02 10.58 -21.90
N ARG A 119 3.14 9.83 -23.02
CA ARG A 119 3.59 8.43 -23.04
C ARG A 119 5.11 8.32 -23.05
#